data_AF-A0A0K6FKT7-F1
#
_entry.id   AF-A0A0K6FKT7-F1
#
_cell.length_a   1.000
_cell.length_b   1.000
_cell.length_c   1.000
_cell.angle_alpha   90.00
_cell.angle_beta   90.00
_cell.angle_gamma   90.00
#
_symmetry.space_group_name_H-M   'P 1'
#
loop_
_entity.id
_entity.type
_entity.pdbx_description
1 polymer ?
#
loop_
_entity_poly.entity_id
_entity_poly.type
_entity_poly.pdbx_seq_one_letter_code
_entity_poly.pdbx_strand_id
1 'polypeptide(L)' 'MSTVTIFPPWRISEWETVDDRIRGGKSISTLHERGGDGIWFCGTLDITALGGAGFASQRFRFSDLLVSQNRNTRGYG' A
#
# COMPACT_ATOMS: atom_id res chain seq x y z
N MET A 1 7.01 -27.59 -17.25
CA MET A 1 5.81 -26.97 -16.66
C MET A 1 6.23 -25.62 -16.11
N SER A 2 5.64 -24.51 -16.60
CA SER A 2 5.88 -23.18 -16.03
C SER A 2 5.00 -23.01 -14.79
N THR A 3 5.60 -22.55 -13.69
CA THR A 3 4.87 -22.20 -12.46
C THR A 3 4.28 -20.81 -12.61
N VAL A 4 2.96 -20.67 -12.45
CA VAL A 4 2.28 -19.38 -12.41
C VAL A 4 2.31 -18.85 -10.98
N THR A 5 2.98 -17.73 -10.77
CA THR A 5 3.02 -17.04 -9.47
C THR A 5 1.74 -16.25 -9.28
N ILE A 6 0.80 -16.80 -8.52
CA ILE A 6 -0.49 -16.15 -8.20
C ILE A 6 -0.37 -15.08 -7.10
N PHE A 7 0.68 -15.15 -6.28
CA PHE A 7 1.02 -14.14 -5.28
C PHE A 7 2.50 -13.78 -5.41
N PRO A 8 2.85 -12.59 -5.93
CA PRO A 8 4.24 -12.17 -6.02
C PRO A 8 4.84 -12.04 -4.62
N PRO A 9 6.17 -12.16 -4.49
CA PRO A 9 6.86 -11.86 -3.23
C PRO A 9 6.50 -10.44 -2.77
N TRP A 10 6.25 -10.30 -1.47
CA TRP A 10 5.96 -9.00 -0.86
C TRP A 10 7.12 -8.02 -1.08
N ARG A 11 6.81 -6.79 -1.49
CA ARG A 11 7.80 -5.72 -1.68
C ARG A 11 7.31 -4.41 -1.10
N ILE A 12 8.14 -3.72 -0.32
CA ILE A 12 7.77 -2.44 0.28
C ILE A 12 7.43 -1.37 -0.77
N SER A 13 8.03 -1.43 -1.95
CA SER A 13 7.77 -0.52 -3.08
C SER A 13 6.35 -0.62 -3.65
N GLU A 14 5.60 -1.67 -3.31
CA GLU A 14 4.20 -1.85 -3.70
C GLU A 14 3.24 -1.19 -2.70
N TRP A 15 3.76 -0.61 -1.61
CA TRP A 15 2.97 0.09 -0.62
C TRP A 15 3.18 1.60 -0.72
N GLU A 16 2.14 2.36 -0.42
CA GLU A 16 2.22 3.81 -0.32
C GLU A 16 1.41 4.34 0.87
N THR A 17 1.83 5.51 1.33
CA THR A 17 1.18 6.26 2.40
C THR A 17 -0.13 6.86 1.93
N VAL A 18 -1.20 6.70 2.71
CA VAL A 18 -2.50 7.33 2.49
C VAL A 18 -2.88 8.07 3.77
N ASP A 19 -2.63 9.36 3.78
CA ASP A 19 -2.87 10.23 4.92
C ASP A 19 -3.95 11.27 4.60
N ASP A 20 -4.45 11.95 5.64
CA ASP A 20 -5.48 12.98 5.59
C ASP A 20 -5.06 14.32 4.93
N ARG A 21 -4.41 14.30 3.76
CA ARG A 21 -3.87 15.53 3.13
C ARG A 21 -4.92 16.52 2.62
N ILE A 22 -6.20 16.16 2.61
CA ILE A 22 -7.30 17.00 2.13
C ILE A 22 -7.83 17.88 3.27
N ARG A 23 -8.30 19.10 2.96
CA ARG A 23 -8.82 20.10 3.93
C ARG A 23 -7.81 20.50 5.01
N GLY A 24 -6.52 20.43 4.71
CA GLY A 24 -5.46 20.89 5.60
C GLY A 24 -5.09 19.91 6.72
N GLY A 25 -5.46 18.63 6.61
CA GLY A 25 -4.91 17.60 7.48
C GLY A 25 -3.40 17.45 7.28
N LYS A 26 -2.72 17.09 8.37
CA LYS A 26 -1.26 17.09 8.48
C LYS A 26 -0.73 15.79 9.07
N SER A 27 -1.53 14.73 9.07
CA SER A 27 -1.04 13.41 9.41
C SER A 27 -0.03 12.97 8.36
N ILE A 28 1.04 12.34 8.83
CA ILE A 28 2.13 11.85 7.99
C ILE A 28 2.45 10.45 8.47
N SER A 29 2.37 9.46 7.57
CA SER A 29 2.88 8.12 7.84
C SER A 29 4.05 7.75 6.93
N THR A 30 4.78 6.71 7.33
CA THR A 30 5.94 6.15 6.65
C THR A 30 6.00 4.64 6.87
N LEU A 31 6.54 3.92 5.88
CA LEU A 31 6.84 2.50 5.96
C LEU A 31 8.35 2.30 5.81
N HIS A 32 8.94 1.49 6.70
CA HIS A 32 10.35 1.13 6.64
C HIS A 32 10.55 -0.37 6.78
N GLU A 33 11.50 -0.93 6.04
CA GLU A 33 11.89 -2.33 6.22
C GLU A 33 12.62 -2.52 7.55
N ARG A 34 12.29 -3.60 8.26
CA ARG A 34 12.95 -4.01 9.49
C ARG A 34 13.77 -5.26 9.23
N GLY A 35 14.91 -5.10 8.53
CA GLY A 35 15.99 -6.08 8.48
C GLY A 35 15.61 -7.54 8.19
N GLY A 36 14.53 -7.81 7.44
CA GLY A 36 14.08 -9.15 7.06
C GLY A 36 12.90 -9.72 7.85
N ASP A 37 12.57 -9.19 9.03
CA ASP A 37 11.56 -9.77 9.93
C ASP A 37 10.22 -9.01 9.93
N GLY A 38 10.10 -8.00 9.06
CA GLY A 38 8.86 -7.25 8.88
C GLY A 38 9.10 -5.79 8.51
N ILE A 39 8.13 -4.96 8.87
CA ILE A 39 8.15 -3.52 8.60
C ILE A 39 7.82 -2.71 9.84
N TRP A 40 8.31 -1.47 9.86
CA TRP A 40 7.80 -0.43 10.74
C TRP A 40 6.80 0.43 9.99
N PHE A 41 5.65 0.63 10.62
CA PHE A 41 4.70 1.68 10.27
C PHE A 41 4.78 2.75 11.36
N CYS A 42 5.22 3.94 11.01
CA CYS A 42 5.45 5.04 11.94
C CYS A 42 5.10 6.38 11.31
N GLY A 43 4.88 7.40 12.15
CA GLY A 43 4.47 8.71 11.68
C GLY A 43 3.91 9.60 12.78
N THR A 44 3.37 10.73 12.36
CA THR A 44 2.71 11.71 13.22
C THR A 44 1.24 11.78 12.83
N LEU A 45 0.36 11.58 13.81
CA LEU A 45 -1.07 11.78 13.65
C LEU A 45 -1.44 13.19 14.13
N ASP A 46 -2.01 14.00 13.24
CA ASP A 46 -2.56 15.31 13.62
C ASP A 46 -4.03 15.13 14.01
N ILE A 47 -4.31 15.20 15.31
CA ILE A 47 -5.67 15.10 15.85
C ILE A 47 -6.35 16.47 16.02
N THR A 48 -5.70 17.56 15.64
CA THR A 48 -6.21 18.93 15.79
C THR A 48 -6.83 19.44 14.50
N ALA A 49 -6.30 18.98 13.37
CA ALA A 49 -6.91 19.20 12.07
C ALA A 49 -8.33 18.58 12.00
N LEU A 50 -9.13 19.08 11.05
CA LEU A 50 -10.47 18.57 10.73
C LEU A 50 -11.46 18.48 11.90
N GLY A 51 -11.31 19.34 12.92
CA GLY A 51 -12.24 19.37 14.05
C GLY A 51 -12.07 18.20 15.03
N GLY A 52 -10.83 17.71 15.19
CA GLY A 52 -10.52 16.61 16.12
C GLY A 52 -10.22 15.28 15.44
N ALA A 53 -10.19 15.22 14.11
CA ALA A 53 -10.09 13.99 13.35
C ALA A 53 -8.85 14.00 12.46
N GLY A 54 -8.12 12.88 12.45
CA GLY A 54 -7.00 12.68 11.54
C GLY A 54 -6.81 11.19 11.24
N PHE A 55 -6.17 10.89 10.12
CA PHE A 55 -5.79 9.51 9.79
C PHE A 55 -4.46 9.45 9.03
N ALA A 56 -3.72 8.38 9.32
CA ALA A 56 -2.52 7.99 8.62
C ALA A 56 -2.63 6.48 8.33
N SER A 57 -2.48 6.07 7.08
CA SER A 57 -2.73 4.70 6.65
C SER A 57 -1.88 4.30 5.45
N GLN A 58 -2.04 3.08 4.96
CA GLN A 58 -1.22 2.51 3.88
C GLN A 58 -2.10 1.77 2.91
N ARG A 59 -1.81 1.88 1.61
CA ARG A 59 -2.47 1.06 0.58
C ARG A 59 -1.46 0.25 -0.21
N PHE A 60 -1.85 -0.98 -0.53
CA PHE A 60 -1.13 -1.84 -1.45
C PHE A 60 -1.55 -1.53 -2.89
N ARG A 61 -0.57 -1.35 -3.78
CA ARG A 61 -0.75 -1.25 -5.22
C ARG A 61 -0.55 -2.61 -5.86
N PHE A 62 -1.61 -3.15 -6.46
CA PHE A 62 -1.45 -4.29 -7.35
C PHE A 62 -0.55 -3.88 -8.52
N SER A 63 0.60 -4.55 -8.67
CA SER A 63 1.44 -4.34 -9.85
C SER A 63 0.72 -4.82 -11.11
N ASP A 64 0.93 -4.13 -12.23
CA ASP A 64 0.33 -4.47 -13.53
C ASP A 64 0.64 -5.90 -13.99
N LEU A 65 1.65 -6.55 -13.40
CA LEU A 65 2.00 -7.95 -13.63
C LEU A 65 0.91 -8.91 -13.18
N LEU A 66 0.23 -8.64 -12.06
CA LEU A 66 -0.91 -9.46 -11.61
C LEU A 66 -2.17 -9.17 -12.44
N VAL A 67 -2.34 -7.92 -12.87
CA VAL A 67 -3.50 -7.50 -13.67
C VAL A 67 -3.42 -8.04 -15.10
N SER A 68 -2.23 -8.05 -15.70
CA SER A 68 -2.00 -8.60 -17.05
C SER A 68 -2.15 -10.12 -17.11
N GLN A 69 -1.70 -10.85 -16.07
CA GLN A 69 -1.90 -12.31 -16.00
C GLN A 69 -3.39 -12.69 -15.85
N ASN A 70 -4.19 -11.87 -15.16
CA ASN A 70 -5.64 -12.06 -15.05
C ASN A 70 -6.43 -11.72 -16.33
N ARG A 71 -5.86 -10.93 -17.25
CA ARG A 71 -6.49 -10.62 -18.55
C ARG A 71 -6.26 -11.72 -19.59
N ASN A 72 -5.14 -12.44 -19.53
CA ASN A 72 -4.85 -13.54 -20.45
C ASN A 72 -5.68 -14.81 -20.18
N THR A 73 -6.30 -14.96 -19.01
CA THR A 73 -7.14 -16.12 -18.66
C THR A 73 -8.62 -15.96 -19.02
N ARG A 74 -9.06 -14.79 -19.51
CA ARG A 74 -10.45 -14.52 -19.93
C ARG A 74 -10.69 -14.65 -21.44
N GLY A 75 -9.74 -15.22 -22.18
CA GLY A 75 -9.77 -15.32 -23.64
C GLY A 75 -10.21 -16.66 -24.24
N TYR A 76 -10.89 -17.51 -23.48
CA TYR A 76 -11.55 -18.71 -24.02
C TYR A 76 -12.97 -18.81 -23.46
N GLY A 77 -13.93 -18.36 -24.26
CA GLY A 77 -15.37 -18.46 -24.04
C GLY A 77 -16.07 -18.30 -25.38
#